data_AF-A0A938CX41-F1
#
_entry.id   AF-A0A938CX41-F1
#
_cell.length_a   1.000
_cell.length_b   1.000
_cell.length_c   1.000
_cell.angle_alpha   90.00
_cell.angle_beta   90.00
_cell.angle_gamma   90.00
#
_symmetry.space_group_name_H-M   'P 1'
#
loop_
_entity.id
_entity.type
_entity.pdbx_description
1 polymer ?
#
loop_
_entity_poly.entity_id
_entity_poly.type
_entity_poly.pdbx_seq_one_letter_code
_entity_poly.pdbx_strand_id
1 'polypeptide(L)'
;MCSTRSAAPEENFMAKGPLSLPFKTAEYDARAQRLKARIEAKGLDAIVLSGPESHYWLTGYETTGFHSFPQAMIVSRDGMRLLVTRQLEVENATDNAYGLPVKGYQDDESPGQAIAKGLLDMGLGHATVGVEKKVP
;
A
#
# COMPACT_ATOMS: atom_id res chain seq x y z
N MET A 1 -44.90 -28.23 3.91
CA MET A 1 -43.84 -28.46 4.91
C MET A 1 -42.52 -27.97 4.32
N CYS A 2 -41.93 -26.99 5.01
CA CYS A 2 -40.51 -26.63 5.07
C CYS A 2 -39.59 -26.91 3.86
N SER A 3 -39.11 -25.86 3.21
CA SER A 3 -37.66 -25.62 3.16
C SER A 3 -37.39 -24.16 2.81
N THR A 4 -37.18 -23.37 3.87
CA THR A 4 -36.62 -22.03 3.84
C THR A 4 -35.20 -22.09 3.30
N ARG A 5 -34.93 -21.45 2.15
CA ARG A 5 -33.56 -21.10 1.79
C ARG A 5 -33.14 -19.96 2.71
N SER A 6 -32.29 -20.29 3.68
CA SER A 6 -31.57 -19.31 4.49
C SER A 6 -30.77 -18.41 3.54
N ALA A 7 -31.12 -17.13 3.48
CA ALA A 7 -30.20 -16.13 2.96
C ALA A 7 -28.98 -16.10 3.90
N ALA A 8 -27.78 -16.07 3.34
CA ALA A 8 -26.57 -15.82 4.10
C ALA A 8 -26.71 -14.45 4.79
N PRO A 9 -26.17 -14.26 6.01
CA PRO A 9 -26.24 -12.96 6.66
C PRO A 9 -25.45 -11.96 5.80
N GLU A 10 -26.11 -10.88 5.38
CA GLU A 10 -25.43 -9.71 4.84
C GLU A 10 -24.54 -9.16 5.96
N GLU A 11 -23.24 -9.41 5.85
CA GLU A 11 -22.25 -8.80 6.73
C GLU A 11 -22.34 -7.28 6.54
N ASN A 12 -22.93 -6.65 7.54
CA ASN A 12 -23.05 -5.21 7.66
C ASN A 12 -21.64 -4.63 7.84
N PHE A 13 -20.95 -4.34 6.72
CA PHE A 13 -19.77 -3.48 6.72
C PHE A 13 -20.23 -2.13 7.23
N MET A 14 -20.07 -1.90 8.53
CA MET A 14 -20.18 -0.56 9.10
C MET A 14 -19.18 0.31 8.34
N ALA A 15 -19.70 1.20 7.50
CA ALA A 15 -18.89 2.20 6.83
C ALA A 15 -18.14 2.97 7.92
N LYS A 16 -16.81 2.74 8.02
CA LYS A 16 -15.96 3.49 8.94
C LYS A 16 -16.16 4.97 8.65
N GLY A 17 -16.20 5.78 9.71
CA GLY A 17 -16.35 7.23 9.62
C GLY A 17 -15.28 7.87 8.72
N PRO A 18 -15.43 9.14 8.34
CA PRO A 18 -14.53 9.77 7.39
C PRO A 18 -13.09 9.72 7.90
N LEU A 19 -12.18 9.24 7.05
CA LEU A 19 -10.73 9.28 7.28
C LEU A 19 -10.32 10.72 7.60
N SER A 20 -9.70 10.93 8.76
CA SER A 20 -9.15 12.25 9.13
C SER A 20 -7.81 12.46 8.44
N LEU A 21 -7.85 12.80 7.14
CA LEU A 21 -6.65 13.03 6.35
C LEU A 21 -6.16 14.49 6.47
N PRO A 22 -4.83 14.73 6.49
CA PRO A 22 -4.26 16.08 6.59
C PRO A 22 -4.48 16.93 5.32
N PHE A 23 -4.81 16.30 4.19
CA PHE A 23 -5.11 16.95 2.91
C PHE A 23 -6.39 16.38 2.31
N LYS A 24 -7.04 17.16 1.44
CA LYS A 24 -8.17 16.66 0.62
C LYS A 24 -7.71 15.53 -0.29
N THR A 25 -8.58 14.57 -0.59
CA THR A 25 -8.29 13.42 -1.47
C THR A 25 -7.73 13.83 -2.83
N ALA A 26 -8.26 14.91 -3.42
CA ALA A 26 -7.77 15.46 -4.69
C ALA A 26 -6.28 15.85 -4.69
N GLU A 27 -5.71 16.21 -3.54
CA GLU A 27 -4.27 16.48 -3.42
C GLU A 27 -3.46 15.19 -3.52
N TYR A 28 -3.92 14.09 -2.91
CA TYR A 28 -3.28 12.77 -3.04
C TYR A 28 -3.37 12.21 -4.46
N ASP A 29 -4.49 12.42 -5.14
CA ASP A 29 -4.65 12.07 -6.56
C ASP A 29 -3.65 12.85 -7.41
N ALA A 30 -3.51 14.16 -7.19
CA ALA A 30 -2.53 14.98 -7.90
C ALA A 30 -1.09 14.52 -7.64
N ARG A 31 -0.76 14.13 -6.41
CA ARG A 31 0.55 13.54 -6.03
C ARG A 31 0.79 12.22 -6.76
N ALA A 32 -0.22 11.36 -6.84
CA ALA A 32 -0.18 10.11 -7.59
C ALA A 32 0.19 10.35 -9.06
N GLN A 33 -0.49 11.29 -9.72
CA GLN A 33 -0.24 11.60 -11.12
C GLN A 33 1.17 12.16 -11.34
N ARG A 34 1.64 13.04 -10.44
CA ARG A 34 3.03 13.54 -10.47
C ARG A 34 4.03 12.39 -10.39
N LEU A 35 3.80 11.41 -9.51
CA LEU A 35 4.69 10.26 -9.38
C LEU A 35 4.67 9.37 -10.63
N LYS A 36 3.49 9.04 -11.16
CA LYS A 36 3.34 8.26 -12.40
C LYS A 36 4.12 8.87 -13.56
N ALA A 37 3.97 10.18 -13.77
CA ALA A 37 4.71 10.90 -14.82
C ALA A 37 6.23 10.80 -14.64
N ARG A 38 6.74 10.74 -13.40
CA ARG A 38 8.17 10.57 -13.13
C ARG A 38 8.66 9.13 -13.32
N ILE A 39 7.83 8.14 -12.98
CA ILE A 39 8.11 6.72 -13.26
C ILE A 39 8.25 6.52 -14.77
N GLU A 40 7.27 7.03 -15.54
CA GLU A 40 7.26 6.96 -16.99
C GLU A 40 8.45 7.68 -17.63
N ALA A 41 8.73 8.93 -17.22
CA ALA A 41 9.85 9.70 -17.74
C ALA A 41 11.23 9.06 -17.47
N LYS A 42 11.32 8.16 -16.48
CA LYS A 42 12.53 7.38 -16.18
C LYS A 42 12.57 6.01 -16.87
N GLY A 43 11.55 5.65 -17.64
CA GLY A 43 11.44 4.34 -18.28
C GLY A 43 11.27 3.19 -17.29
N LEU A 44 10.76 3.46 -16.08
CA LEU A 44 10.57 2.45 -15.04
C LEU A 44 9.16 1.88 -15.13
N ASP A 45 9.00 0.59 -14.84
CA ASP A 45 7.69 -0.07 -14.81
C ASP A 45 7.05 0.02 -13.42
N ALA A 46 7.88 0.10 -12.39
CA ALA A 46 7.48 0.34 -11.02
C ALA A 46 8.61 0.96 -10.20
N ILE A 47 8.26 1.39 -9.00
CA ILE A 47 9.21 1.82 -7.97
C ILE A 47 8.85 1.17 -6.63
N VAL A 48 9.87 0.93 -5.82
CA VAL A 48 9.76 0.48 -4.43
C VAL A 48 10.24 1.63 -3.54
N LEU A 49 9.29 2.16 -2.76
CA LEU A 49 9.49 3.23 -1.80
C LEU A 49 9.59 2.62 -0.41
N SER A 50 10.70 2.81 0.29
CA SER A 50 10.90 2.33 1.67
C SER A 50 10.83 3.45 2.70
N GLY A 51 10.94 4.72 2.27
CA GLY A 51 10.87 5.87 3.17
C GLY A 51 9.44 6.15 3.67
N PRO A 52 9.21 6.29 4.98
CA PRO A 52 7.90 6.61 5.53
C PRO A 52 7.39 7.98 5.05
N GLU A 53 8.27 8.93 4.77
CA GLU A 53 7.90 10.24 4.23
C GLU A 53 7.29 10.12 2.83
N SER A 54 7.82 9.21 2.01
CA SER A 54 7.27 8.90 0.68
C SER A 54 5.88 8.27 0.81
N HIS A 55 5.69 7.39 1.79
CA HIS A 55 4.38 6.77 2.06
C HIS A 55 3.37 7.82 2.53
N TYR A 56 3.75 8.65 3.50
CA TYR A 56 2.92 9.72 4.05
C TYR A 56 2.56 10.76 2.99
N TRP A 57 3.52 11.20 2.17
CA TRP A 57 3.25 12.15 1.11
C TRP A 57 2.20 11.62 0.12
N LEU A 58 2.25 10.32 -0.21
CA LEU A 58 1.35 9.71 -1.18
C LEU A 58 -0.03 9.33 -0.64
N THR A 59 -0.16 9.07 0.66
CA THR A 59 -1.34 8.41 1.24
C THR A 59 -1.80 8.99 2.57
N GLY A 60 -0.99 9.79 3.25
CA GLY A 60 -1.23 10.18 4.63
C GLY A 60 -0.95 9.07 5.65
N TYR A 61 -0.47 7.90 5.21
CA TYR A 61 -0.09 6.81 6.10
C TYR A 61 1.02 7.26 7.07
N GLU A 62 0.69 7.23 8.36
CA GLU A 62 1.61 7.52 9.45
C GLU A 62 1.80 6.26 10.28
N THR A 63 3.05 5.96 10.63
CA THR A 63 3.41 4.83 11.47
C THR A 63 4.63 5.19 12.30
N THR A 64 4.65 4.74 13.55
CA THR A 64 5.82 4.84 14.42
C THR A 64 6.77 3.65 14.21
N GLY A 65 6.32 2.59 13.55
CA GLY A 65 7.05 1.33 13.46
C GLY A 65 8.13 1.26 12.38
N PHE A 66 8.25 2.28 11.51
CA PHE A 66 9.18 2.26 10.36
C PHE A 66 10.66 2.05 10.73
N HIS A 67 11.08 2.46 11.93
CA HIS A 67 12.44 2.25 12.43
C HIS A 67 12.65 0.86 13.03
N SER A 68 11.56 0.13 13.31
CA SER A 68 11.58 -1.16 14.02
C SER A 68 11.48 -2.35 13.08
N PHE A 69 10.86 -2.19 11.90
CA PHE A 69 10.71 -3.26 10.93
C PHE A 69 10.72 -2.73 9.48
N PRO A 70 11.27 -3.48 8.51
CA PRO A 70 11.26 -3.07 7.11
C PRO A 70 9.85 -3.07 6.52
N GLN A 71 9.52 -2.04 5.75
CA GLN A 71 8.30 -1.98 4.96
C GLN A 71 8.58 -1.29 3.63
N ALA A 72 7.76 -1.56 2.62
CA ALA A 72 7.88 -0.87 1.36
C ALA A 72 6.53 -0.73 0.63
N MET A 73 6.33 0.41 0.01
CA MET A 73 5.23 0.68 -0.90
C MET A 73 5.71 0.49 -2.33
N ILE A 74 5.09 -0.45 -3.03
CA ILE A 74 5.29 -0.66 -4.47
C ILE A 74 4.30 0.25 -5.20
N VAL A 75 4.79 1.01 -6.17
CA VAL A 75 3.95 1.83 -7.06
C VAL A 75 4.30 1.52 -8.50
N SER A 76 3.34 1.00 -9.27
CA SER A 76 3.51 0.71 -10.70
C SER A 76 3.28 1.95 -11.58
N ARG A 77 3.73 1.89 -12.83
CA ARG A 77 3.58 2.97 -13.82
C ARG A 77 2.13 3.37 -14.07
N ASP A 78 1.19 2.42 -14.00
CA ASP A 78 -0.24 2.66 -14.15
C ASP A 78 -0.90 3.25 -12.89
N GLY A 79 -0.17 3.29 -11.77
CA GLY A 79 -0.59 3.91 -10.52
C GLY A 79 -1.16 2.95 -9.49
N MET A 80 -1.14 1.64 -9.74
CA MET A 80 -1.46 0.67 -8.68
C MET A 80 -0.43 0.77 -7.55
N ARG A 81 -0.91 0.49 -6.33
CA ARG A 81 -0.10 0.59 -5.12
C ARG A 81 -0.29 -0.64 -4.24
N LEU A 82 0.76 -1.03 -3.54
CA LEU A 82 0.71 -2.05 -2.50
C LEU A 82 1.74 -1.71 -1.42
N LEU A 83 1.29 -1.51 -0.17
CA LEU A 83 2.17 -1.52 0.98
C LEU A 83 2.41 -2.97 1.42
N VAL A 84 3.67 -3.34 1.55
CA VAL A 84 4.09 -4.58 2.23
C VAL A 84 4.70 -4.17 3.57
N THR A 85 4.07 -4.57 4.66
CA THR A 85 4.46 -4.19 6.02
C THR A 85 4.22 -5.36 6.98
N ARG A 86 4.63 -5.20 8.24
CA ARG A 86 4.41 -6.19 9.29
C ARG A 86 2.90 -6.39 9.52
N GLN A 87 2.45 -7.61 9.80
CA GLN A 87 1.03 -7.93 9.96
C GLN A 87 0.31 -7.04 10.98
N LEU A 88 1.00 -6.63 12.05
CA LEU A 88 0.43 -5.76 13.10
C LEU A 88 0.13 -4.32 12.62
N GLU A 89 0.71 -3.88 11.50
CA GLU A 89 0.46 -2.54 10.92
C GLU A 89 -0.67 -2.53 9.88
N VAL A 90 -1.20 -3.70 9.50
CA VAL A 90 -2.19 -3.81 8.43
C VAL A 90 -3.45 -3.00 8.75
N GLU A 91 -3.94 -3.07 9.98
CA GLU A 91 -5.13 -2.34 10.41
C GLU A 91 -4.88 -0.83 10.39
N ASN A 92 -3.75 -0.37 10.95
CA ASN A 92 -3.37 1.04 10.90
C ASN A 92 -3.29 1.57 9.45
N ALA A 93 -2.62 0.84 8.56
CA ALA A 93 -2.51 1.23 7.16
C ALA A 93 -3.86 1.25 6.43
N THR A 94 -4.73 0.27 6.70
CA THR A 94 -6.06 0.18 6.08
C THR A 94 -6.96 1.32 6.54
N ASP A 95 -6.86 1.70 7.80
CA ASP A 95 -7.81 2.59 8.46
C ASP A 95 -7.39 4.06 8.47
N ASN A 96 -6.11 4.36 8.29
CA ASN A 96 -5.58 5.72 8.43
C ASN A 96 -4.87 6.22 7.17
N ALA A 97 -4.92 5.48 6.06
CA ALA A 97 -4.29 5.89 4.80
C ALA A 97 -5.28 5.98 3.63
N TYR A 98 -5.03 6.93 2.75
CA TYR A 98 -5.79 7.14 1.53
C TYR A 98 -5.34 6.18 0.43
N GLY A 99 -6.28 5.32 0.00
CA GLY A 99 -6.11 4.51 -1.22
C GLY A 99 -4.90 3.57 -1.14
N LEU A 100 -4.70 2.93 0.01
CA LEU A 100 -3.52 2.11 0.28
C LEU A 100 -3.89 0.64 0.52
N PRO A 101 -3.90 -0.21 -0.52
CA PRO A 101 -3.91 -1.65 -0.34
C PRO A 101 -2.66 -2.08 0.44
N VAL A 102 -2.84 -2.99 1.39
CA VAL A 102 -1.78 -3.45 2.29
C VAL A 102 -1.73 -4.97 2.36
N LYS A 103 -0.51 -5.51 2.44
CA LYS A 103 -0.22 -6.91 2.69
C LYS A 103 0.71 -7.05 3.88
N GLY A 104 0.28 -7.83 4.86
CA GLY A 104 1.05 -8.17 6.05
C GLY A 104 2.03 -9.32 5.80
N TYR A 105 3.22 -9.24 6.41
CA TYR A 105 4.09 -10.39 6.65
C TYR A 105 4.17 -10.70 8.15
N GLN A 106 4.36 -11.98 8.50
CA GLN A 106 4.51 -12.46 9.88
C GLN A 106 5.95 -12.24 10.38
N ASP A 107 6.13 -12.20 11.70
CA ASP A 107 7.40 -11.86 12.34
C ASP A 107 8.54 -12.86 12.04
N ASP A 108 8.19 -14.08 11.65
CA ASP A 108 9.12 -15.14 11.25
C ASP A 108 9.41 -15.16 9.73
N GLU A 109 8.73 -14.31 8.94
CA GLU A 109 8.97 -14.17 7.50
C GLU A 109 10.07 -13.14 7.19
N SER A 110 10.81 -13.36 6.10
CA SER A 110 11.79 -12.38 5.62
C SER A 110 11.08 -11.19 4.96
N PRO A 111 11.26 -9.95 5.46
CA PRO A 111 10.59 -8.77 4.88
C PRO A 111 10.98 -8.54 3.42
N GLY A 112 12.25 -8.78 3.07
CA GLY A 112 12.73 -8.66 1.69
C GLY A 112 12.06 -9.66 0.75
N GLN A 113 11.84 -10.90 1.20
CA GLN A 113 11.11 -11.90 0.42
C GLN A 113 9.62 -11.55 0.31
N ALA A 114 9.01 -11.02 1.38
CA ALA A 114 7.64 -10.54 1.35
C ALA A 114 7.43 -9.40 0.34
N ILE A 115 8.36 -8.44 0.30
CA ILE A 115 8.35 -7.33 -0.67
C ILE A 115 8.53 -7.87 -2.10
N ALA A 116 9.48 -8.79 -2.31
CA ALA A 116 9.67 -9.44 -3.61
C ALA A 116 8.41 -10.20 -4.05
N LYS A 117 7.73 -10.89 -3.13
CA LYS A 117 6.45 -11.54 -3.41
C LYS A 117 5.36 -10.52 -3.76
N GLY A 118 5.32 -9.36 -3.10
CA GLY A 118 4.42 -8.27 -3.47
C GLY A 118 4.60 -7.80 -4.92
N LEU A 119 5.85 -7.67 -5.38
CA LEU A 119 6.14 -7.37 -6.80
C LEU A 119 5.60 -8.46 -7.73
N LEU A 120 5.80 -9.74 -7.38
CA LEU A 120 5.31 -10.87 -8.17
C LEU A 120 3.78 -10.90 -8.23
N ASP A 121 3.10 -10.68 -7.09
CA ASP A 121 1.64 -10.66 -7.00
C ASP A 121 1.04 -9.52 -7.84
N MET A 122 1.77 -8.42 -8.02
CA MET A 122 1.41 -7.32 -8.91
C MET A 122 1.77 -7.57 -10.39
N GLY A 123 2.31 -8.74 -10.73
CA GLY A 123 2.73 -9.08 -12.08
C GLY A 123 4.04 -8.41 -12.53
N LEU A 124 4.84 -7.88 -11.60
CA LEU A 124 6.05 -7.09 -11.86
C LEU A 124 7.34 -7.94 -11.81
N GLY A 125 7.26 -9.27 -11.96
CA GLY A 125 8.41 -10.17 -11.83
C GLY A 125 9.52 -9.99 -12.88
N HIS A 126 9.20 -9.39 -14.02
CA HIS A 126 10.16 -9.07 -15.09
C HIS A 126 10.30 -7.56 -15.32
N ALA A 127 9.75 -6.75 -14.42
CA ALA A 127 9.69 -5.30 -14.54
C ALA A 127 11.04 -4.63 -14.30
N THR A 128 11.27 -3.48 -14.94
CA THR A 128 12.36 -2.57 -14.57
C THR A 128 11.92 -1.74 -13.36
N VAL A 129 12.46 -2.08 -12.18
CA VAL A 129 12.03 -1.50 -10.91
C VAL A 129 13.06 -0.51 -10.36
N GLY A 130 12.63 0.71 -10.06
CA GLY A 130 13.43 1.68 -9.30
C GLY A 130 13.36 1.42 -7.79
N VAL A 131 14.45 1.64 -7.07
CA VAL A 131 14.51 1.48 -5.61
C VAL A 131 15.07 2.73 -4.94
N GLU A 132 14.51 3.11 -3.80
CA GLU A 132 15.07 4.17 -2.94
C GLU A 132 16.37 3.69 -2.29
N LYS A 133 17.52 4.02 -2.90
CA LYS A 133 18.84 3.56 -2.43
C LYS A 133 19.30 4.18 -1.10
N LYS A 134 18.76 5.34 -0.75
CA LYS A 134 19.08 6.06 0.49
C LYS A 134 17.78 6.59 1.07
N VAL A 135 17.42 6.05 2.22
CA VAL A 135 16.40 6.58 3.10
C VAL A 135 17.15 7.06 4.35
N PRO A 136 16.86 8.26 4.89
CA PRO A 136 17.51 8.79 6.08
C PRO A 136 17.46 7.85 7.30
#